data_AF-A0ABD7U5M3-F1
#
_entry.id   AF-A0ABD7U5M3-F1
#
_cell.length_a   1.000
_cell.length_b   1.000
_cell.length_c   1.000
_cell.angle_alpha   90.00
_cell.angle_beta   90.00
_cell.angle_gamma   90.00
#
_symmetry.space_group_name_H-M   'P 1'
#
loop_
_entity.id
_entity.type
_entity.pdbx_description
1 polymer ?
#
loop_
_entity_poly.entity_id
_entity_poly.type
_entity_poly.pdbx_seq_one_letter_code
_entity_poly.pdbx_strand_id
1 'polypeptide(L)'
;MAKIYVASSWRNVFQQDVVDILRDLGHEVYDFKNPPHGNGGFQWSDIDPNWQNWTTEQYREALNHPIAQKGFDSDFNGMKWADVCVMVLPCGRSANTEAGWMKGAGKKVMVYSPKKEEPELMYKIYDFVSDSIFRINDEIIGV
;
A
#
# COMPACT_ATOMS: atom_id res chain seq x y z
N MET A 1 12.75 3.60 -15.05
CA MET A 1 11.29 3.49 -14.89
C MET A 1 11.03 2.28 -14.01
N ALA A 2 10.37 2.47 -12.86
CA ALA A 2 10.03 1.39 -11.93
C ALA A 2 8.52 1.16 -11.92
N LYS A 3 8.10 -0.07 -11.61
CA LYS A 3 6.71 -0.38 -11.27
C LYS A 3 6.53 -0.26 -9.76
N ILE A 4 5.67 0.64 -9.33
CA ILE A 4 5.54 1.01 -7.91
C ILE A 4 4.15 0.65 -7.40
N TYR A 5 4.12 -0.04 -6.26
CA TYR A 5 2.92 -0.20 -5.46
C TYR A 5 2.95 0.80 -4.31
N VAL A 6 1.94 1.69 -4.24
CA VAL A 6 1.84 2.69 -3.17
C VAL A 6 0.98 2.14 -2.03
N ALA A 7 1.62 1.60 -1.00
CA ALA A 7 0.94 1.06 0.17
C ALA A 7 0.56 2.20 1.14
N SER A 8 -0.72 2.35 1.48
CA SER A 8 -1.16 3.39 2.41
C SER A 8 -2.52 3.08 3.05
N SER A 9 -3.12 4.08 3.71
CA SER A 9 -4.46 4.04 4.26
C SER A 9 -5.43 4.78 3.34
N TRP A 10 -6.67 4.29 3.22
CA TRP A 10 -7.78 5.02 2.59
C TRP A 10 -7.95 6.45 3.13
N ARG A 11 -7.64 6.63 4.42
CA ARG A 11 -7.76 7.91 5.14
C ARG A 11 -6.51 8.79 4.99
N ASN A 12 -5.47 8.31 4.31
CA ASN A 12 -4.24 9.08 4.12
C ASN A 12 -4.44 10.10 2.99
N VAL A 13 -4.28 11.37 3.33
CA VAL A 13 -4.45 12.53 2.43
C VAL A 13 -3.27 12.73 1.48
N PHE A 14 -2.07 12.24 1.82
CA PHE A 14 -0.86 12.40 1.02
C PHE A 14 -0.75 11.39 -0.12
N GLN A 15 -1.53 10.30 -0.07
CA GLN A 15 -1.30 9.18 -0.98
C GLN A 15 -1.56 9.52 -2.45
N GLN A 16 -2.56 10.36 -2.76
CA GLN A 16 -2.83 10.72 -4.16
C GLN A 16 -1.70 11.61 -4.72
N ASP A 17 -1.24 12.59 -3.94
CA ASP A 17 -0.10 13.44 -4.32
C ASP A 17 1.15 12.59 -4.58
N VAL A 18 1.43 11.59 -3.73
CA VAL A 18 2.56 10.66 -3.94
C VAL A 18 2.40 9.87 -5.24
N VAL A 19 1.21 9.36 -5.53
CA VAL A 19 0.92 8.65 -6.78
C VAL A 19 1.18 9.55 -7.98
N ASP A 20 0.67 10.79 -7.95
CA ASP A 20 0.77 11.73 -9.06
C ASP A 20 2.22 12.17 -9.28
N ILE A 21 2.95 12.51 -8.20
CA ILE A 21 4.38 12.85 -8.26
C ILE A 21 5.20 11.70 -8.86
N LEU A 22 4.99 10.46 -8.40
CA LEU A 22 5.76 9.31 -8.91
C LEU A 22 5.44 9.03 -10.40
N ARG A 23 4.21 9.26 -10.83
CA ARG A 23 3.83 9.18 -12.26
C ARG A 23 4.50 10.28 -13.08
N ASP A 24 4.50 11.52 -12.59
CA ASP A 24 5.15 12.66 -13.24
C ASP A 24 6.67 12.46 -13.35
N LEU A 25 7.28 11.76 -12.39
CA LEU A 25 8.68 11.32 -12.43
C LEU A 25 8.94 10.14 -13.39
N GLY A 26 7.92 9.66 -14.11
CA GLY A 26 8.03 8.66 -15.15
C GLY A 26 8.02 7.21 -14.65
N HIS A 27 7.33 6.93 -13.55
CA HIS A 27 7.10 5.57 -13.04
C HIS A 27 5.71 5.04 -13.39
N GLU A 28 5.59 3.72 -13.48
CA GLU A 28 4.28 3.06 -13.53
C GLU A 28 3.80 2.85 -12.10
N VAL A 29 2.64 3.38 -11.73
CA VAL A 29 2.20 3.39 -10.33
C VAL A 29 0.82 2.74 -10.17
N TYR A 30 0.77 1.66 -9.38
CA TYR A 30 -0.46 1.04 -8.92
C TYR A 30 -1.06 1.86 -7.76
N ASP A 31 -2.27 2.35 -7.98
CA ASP A 31 -3.06 3.13 -7.04
C ASP A 31 -4.25 2.29 -6.56
N PHE A 32 -4.17 1.77 -5.33
CA PHE A 32 -5.23 0.91 -4.77
C PHE A 32 -6.55 1.66 -4.57
N LYS A 33 -6.55 3.00 -4.50
CA LYS A 33 -7.79 3.79 -4.41
C LYS A 33 -8.50 3.86 -5.77
N ASN A 34 -7.73 3.78 -6.86
CA ASN A 34 -8.22 3.84 -8.24
C ASN A 34 -7.67 2.67 -9.04
N PRO A 35 -8.05 1.42 -8.70
CA PRO A 35 -7.43 0.26 -9.31
C PRO A 35 -7.80 0.16 -10.80
N PRO A 36 -6.94 -0.41 -11.65
CA PRO A 36 -7.09 -0.36 -13.13
C PRO A 36 -8.40 -0.95 -13.68
N HIS A 37 -9.07 -1.79 -12.90
CA HIS A 37 -10.31 -2.45 -13.27
C HIS A 37 -11.58 -1.63 -12.95
N GLY A 38 -11.44 -0.41 -12.43
CA GLY A 38 -12.50 0.61 -12.39
C GLY A 38 -13.65 0.41 -11.40
N ASN A 39 -13.61 -0.61 -10.54
CA ASN A 39 -14.70 -0.90 -9.58
C ASN A 39 -14.48 -0.27 -8.20
N GLY A 40 -13.54 0.68 -8.06
CA GLY A 40 -13.07 1.14 -6.76
C GLY A 40 -12.29 0.06 -6.00
N GLY A 41 -11.74 0.40 -4.84
CA GLY A 41 -11.07 -0.56 -3.98
C GLY A 41 -12.00 -1.15 -2.90
N PHE A 42 -11.51 -2.17 -2.19
CA PHE A 42 -12.31 -2.98 -1.26
C PHE A 42 -12.79 -2.23 -0.01
N GLN A 43 -14.07 -2.45 0.37
CA GLN A 43 -14.63 -2.01 1.65
C GLN A 43 -15.42 -3.14 2.34
N TRP A 44 -15.21 -3.31 3.65
CA TRP A 44 -15.94 -4.32 4.43
C TRP A 44 -17.46 -4.09 4.46
N SER A 45 -17.90 -2.84 4.38
CA SER A 45 -19.32 -2.48 4.30
C SER A 45 -20.02 -2.99 3.04
N ASP A 46 -19.28 -3.34 1.99
CA ASP A 46 -19.83 -3.96 0.78
C ASP A 46 -20.21 -5.43 1.01
N ILE A 47 -19.64 -6.06 2.06
CA ILE A 47 -20.00 -7.42 2.50
C ILE A 47 -21.14 -7.33 3.52
N ASP A 48 -20.98 -6.51 4.55
CA ASP A 48 -21.95 -6.33 5.62
C ASP A 48 -21.82 -4.91 6.21
N PRO A 49 -22.88 -4.08 6.22
CA PRO A 49 -22.82 -2.77 6.86
C PRO A 49 -22.52 -2.84 8.37
N ASN A 50 -22.77 -3.98 9.02
CA ASN A 50 -22.52 -4.21 10.45
C ASN A 50 -21.15 -4.87 10.73
N TRP A 51 -20.23 -4.89 9.75
CA TRP A 51 -18.94 -5.58 9.85
C TRP A 51 -18.10 -5.22 11.08
N GLN A 52 -18.25 -4.00 11.62
CA GLN A 52 -17.51 -3.54 12.79
C GLN A 52 -17.88 -4.31 14.07
N ASN A 53 -19.05 -4.97 14.09
CA ASN A 53 -19.55 -5.74 15.23
C ASN A 53 -19.34 -7.25 15.06
N TRP A 54 -18.58 -7.68 14.05
CA TRP A 54 -18.30 -9.09 13.83
C TRP A 54 -17.50 -9.72 14.96
N THR A 55 -17.81 -10.98 15.24
CA THR A 55 -16.92 -11.87 15.97
C THR A 55 -15.71 -12.25 15.11
N THR A 56 -14.66 -12.79 15.74
CA THR A 56 -13.50 -13.33 15.01
C THR A 56 -13.88 -14.44 14.02
N GLU A 57 -14.89 -15.24 14.34
CA GLU A 57 -15.40 -16.29 13.46
C GLU A 57 -16.04 -15.70 12.20
N GLN A 58 -16.91 -14.69 12.35
CA GLN A 58 -17.54 -14.00 11.23
C GLN A 58 -16.51 -13.29 10.35
N TYR A 59 -15.49 -12.65 10.96
CA TYR A 59 -14.38 -12.07 10.20
C TYR A 59 -13.62 -13.13 9.39
N ARG A 60 -13.31 -14.29 9.99
CA ARG A 60 -12.63 -15.40 9.32
C ARG A 60 -13.44 -15.93 8.13
N GLU A 61 -14.76 -16.05 8.29
CA GLU A 61 -15.65 -16.45 7.19
C GLU A 61 -15.70 -15.39 6.09
N ALA A 62 -15.80 -14.10 6.46
CA ALA A 62 -15.86 -12.98 5.52
C ALA A 62 -14.60 -12.86 4.64
N LEU A 63 -13.43 -13.33 5.09
CA LEU A 63 -12.23 -13.43 4.25
C LEU A 63 -12.42 -14.35 3.03
N ASN A 64 -13.34 -15.32 3.09
CA ASN A 64 -13.68 -16.19 1.98
C ASN A 64 -14.83 -15.66 1.12
N HIS A 65 -15.39 -14.49 1.45
CA HIS A 65 -16.44 -13.88 0.66
C HIS A 65 -15.89 -13.45 -0.72
N PRO A 66 -16.64 -13.62 -1.83
CA PRO A 66 -16.15 -13.28 -3.17
C PRO A 66 -15.65 -11.84 -3.32
N ILE A 67 -16.27 -10.88 -2.62
CA ILE A 67 -15.82 -9.47 -2.61
C ILE A 67 -14.45 -9.32 -1.94
N ALA A 68 -14.22 -10.00 -0.81
CA ALA A 68 -12.93 -9.98 -0.12
C ALA A 68 -11.84 -10.64 -0.96
N GLN A 69 -12.12 -11.80 -1.57
CA GLN A 69 -11.19 -12.49 -2.45
C GLN A 69 -10.82 -11.62 -3.67
N LYS A 70 -11.80 -10.99 -4.31
CA LYS A 70 -11.56 -10.07 -5.44
C LYS A 70 -10.70 -8.87 -5.02
N GLY A 71 -11.00 -8.26 -3.87
CA GLY A 71 -10.21 -7.15 -3.34
C GLY A 71 -8.77 -7.56 -3.04
N PHE A 72 -8.60 -8.67 -2.33
CA PHE A 72 -7.29 -9.26 -2.04
C PHE A 72 -6.51 -9.55 -3.32
N ASP A 73 -7.13 -10.22 -4.30
CA ASP A 73 -6.47 -10.57 -5.56
C ASP A 73 -6.02 -9.34 -6.33
N SER A 74 -6.82 -8.27 -6.33
CA SER A 74 -6.42 -7.02 -6.99
C SER A 74 -5.14 -6.45 -6.39
N ASP A 75 -5.14 -6.23 -5.08
CA ASP A 75 -4.01 -5.61 -4.38
C ASP A 75 -2.79 -6.53 -4.40
N PHE A 76 -2.98 -7.82 -4.17
CA PHE A 76 -1.90 -8.80 -4.20
C PHE A 76 -1.30 -8.99 -5.61
N ASN A 77 -2.11 -8.91 -6.67
CA ASN A 77 -1.59 -8.88 -8.04
C ASN A 77 -0.82 -7.58 -8.32
N GLY A 78 -1.27 -6.43 -7.79
CA GLY A 78 -0.52 -5.17 -7.83
C GLY A 78 0.85 -5.29 -7.15
N MET A 79 0.89 -5.88 -5.95
CA MET A 79 2.14 -6.15 -5.21
C MET A 79 3.07 -7.09 -5.97
N LYS A 80 2.54 -8.14 -6.61
CA LYS A 80 3.34 -9.07 -7.44
C LYS A 80 3.93 -8.38 -8.66
N TRP A 81 3.15 -7.54 -9.33
CA TRP A 81 3.54 -6.77 -10.52
C TRP A 81 4.60 -5.71 -10.24
N ALA A 82 4.55 -5.04 -9.09
CA ALA A 82 5.46 -3.95 -8.75
C ALA A 82 6.87 -4.42 -8.40
N ASP A 83 7.89 -3.63 -8.76
CA ASP A 83 9.29 -3.85 -8.36
C ASP A 83 9.62 -3.20 -7.01
N VAL A 84 8.87 -2.14 -6.66
CA VAL A 84 9.10 -1.29 -5.48
C VAL A 84 7.78 -1.08 -4.72
N CYS A 85 7.85 -1.14 -3.39
CA CYS A 85 6.81 -0.63 -2.50
C CYS A 85 7.19 0.78 -2.01
N VAL A 86 6.29 1.74 -2.14
CA VAL A 86 6.39 3.02 -1.43
C VAL A 86 5.28 3.05 -0.38
N MET A 87 5.66 2.84 0.89
CA MET A 87 4.75 2.89 2.01
C MET A 87 4.59 4.33 2.50
N VAL A 88 3.37 4.87 2.44
CA VAL A 88 3.07 6.28 2.76
C VAL A 88 2.41 6.40 4.12
N LEU A 89 3.13 6.99 5.08
CA LEU A 89 2.63 7.25 6.43
C LEU A 89 1.70 8.48 6.48
N PRO A 90 0.75 8.55 7.43
CA PRO A 90 0.36 7.49 8.36
C PRO A 90 -0.34 6.34 7.62
N CYS A 91 -0.04 5.10 8.01
CA CYS A 91 -0.68 3.92 7.44
C CYS A 91 -1.05 2.91 8.54
N GLY A 92 -1.85 1.90 8.16
CA GLY A 92 -2.35 0.89 9.09
C GLY A 92 -1.70 -0.48 8.91
N ARG A 93 -2.35 -1.48 9.51
CA ARG A 93 -1.96 -2.89 9.46
C ARG A 93 -1.82 -3.44 8.03
N SER A 94 -2.69 -3.03 7.10
CA SER A 94 -2.67 -3.52 5.72
C SER A 94 -1.37 -3.11 5.02
N ALA A 95 -1.07 -1.80 4.97
CA ALA A 95 0.15 -1.28 4.34
C ALA A 95 1.43 -1.86 4.96
N ASN A 96 1.49 -2.06 6.28
CA ASN A 96 2.62 -2.72 6.93
C ASN A 96 2.75 -4.20 6.53
N THR A 97 1.63 -4.92 6.42
CA THR A 97 1.60 -6.32 5.96
C THR A 97 2.04 -6.43 4.50
N GLU A 98 1.56 -5.53 3.65
CA GLU A 98 1.91 -5.44 2.23
C GLU A 98 3.41 -5.14 2.05
N ALA A 99 3.92 -4.12 2.72
CA ALA A 99 5.34 -3.75 2.71
C ALA A 99 6.23 -4.89 3.24
N GLY A 100 5.85 -5.52 4.35
CA GLY A 100 6.55 -6.68 4.90
C GLY A 100 6.61 -7.86 3.94
N TRP A 101 5.47 -8.21 3.30
CA TRP A 101 5.44 -9.27 2.29
C TRP A 101 6.32 -8.92 1.08
N MET A 102 6.23 -7.69 0.56
CA MET A 102 7.03 -7.25 -0.58
C MET A 102 8.52 -7.31 -0.27
N LYS A 103 8.93 -6.92 0.95
CA LYS A 103 10.32 -7.06 1.38
C LYS A 103 10.74 -8.52 1.49
N GLY A 104 9.90 -9.37 2.07
CA GLY A 104 10.12 -10.82 2.14
C GLY A 104 10.23 -11.48 0.75
N ALA A 105 9.54 -10.93 -0.26
CA ALA A 105 9.61 -11.34 -1.65
C ALA A 105 10.83 -10.76 -2.41
N GLY A 106 11.75 -10.07 -1.74
CA GLY A 106 12.98 -9.53 -2.33
C GLY A 106 12.81 -8.21 -3.07
N LYS A 107 11.66 -7.54 -2.95
CA LYS A 107 11.40 -6.24 -3.58
C LYS A 107 12.01 -5.10 -2.75
N LYS A 108 12.26 -3.95 -3.39
CA LYS A 108 12.66 -2.73 -2.67
C LYS A 108 11.47 -2.15 -1.92
N VAL A 109 11.67 -1.70 -0.69
CA VAL A 109 10.64 -1.06 0.13
C VAL A 109 11.15 0.25 0.70
N MET A 110 10.43 1.32 0.38
CA MET A 110 10.71 2.68 0.82
C MET A 110 9.59 3.17 1.72
N VAL A 111 9.93 3.92 2.78
CA VAL A 111 8.95 4.53 3.68
C VAL A 111 8.96 6.03 3.52
N TYR A 112 7.83 6.58 3.08
CA TYR A 112 7.61 8.02 3.00
C TYR A 112 6.86 8.51 4.25
N SER A 113 7.48 9.41 5.02
CA SER A 113 6.95 9.96 6.27
C SER A 113 6.73 11.48 6.17
N PRO A 114 5.67 11.95 5.48
CA PRO A 114 5.42 13.37 5.22
C PRO A 114 5.15 14.21 6.47
N LYS A 115 4.83 13.56 7.59
CA LYS A 115 4.60 14.20 8.88
C LYS A 115 5.19 13.37 10.00
N LYS A 116 5.27 13.94 11.20
CA LYS A 116 5.74 13.25 12.41
C LYS A 116 4.78 12.11 12.77
N GLU A 117 5.35 10.93 12.94
CA GLU A 117 4.67 9.70 13.39
C GLU A 117 5.41 9.10 14.59
N GLU A 118 4.79 8.12 15.24
CA GLU A 118 5.48 7.27 16.22
C GLU A 118 6.62 6.49 15.52
N PRO A 119 7.85 6.50 16.08
CA PRO A 119 8.95 5.72 15.51
C PRO A 119 8.67 4.21 15.53
N GLU A 120 8.94 3.53 14.42
CA GLU A 120 8.76 2.08 14.27
C GLU A 120 10.12 1.40 14.04
N LEU A 121 10.54 0.55 14.99
CA LEU A 121 11.83 -0.15 14.96
C LEU A 121 11.95 -1.10 13.76
N MET A 122 10.86 -1.76 13.39
CA MET A 122 10.85 -2.76 12.32
C MET A 122 11.07 -2.16 10.93
N TYR A 123 10.98 -0.83 10.77
CA TYR A 123 11.35 -0.18 9.51
C TYR A 123 12.84 -0.34 9.18
N LYS A 124 13.67 -0.81 10.12
CA LYS A 124 15.04 -1.27 9.88
C LYS A 124 15.13 -2.37 8.82
N ILE A 125 14.06 -3.15 8.58
CA ILE A 125 14.10 -4.16 7.51
C ILE A 125 14.02 -3.53 6.12
N TYR A 126 13.49 -2.31 6.00
CA TYR A 126 13.24 -1.63 4.74
C TYR A 126 14.48 -0.90 4.25
N ASP A 127 14.47 -0.54 2.97
CA ASP A 127 15.65 -0.04 2.27
C ASP A 127 15.92 1.43 2.58
N PHE A 128 14.86 2.24 2.75
CA PHE A 128 15.02 3.66 3.03
C PHE A 128 13.79 4.27 3.70
N VAL A 129 14.00 5.32 4.51
CA VAL A 129 12.95 6.11 5.18
C VAL A 129 13.25 7.60 4.97
N SER A 130 12.28 8.37 4.47
CA SER A 130 12.43 9.82 4.28
C SER A 130 11.11 10.57 4.35
N ASP A 131 11.17 11.84 4.72
CA ASP A 131 10.08 12.83 4.61
C ASP A 131 10.07 13.56 3.27
N SER A 132 10.98 13.23 2.35
CA SER A 132 11.06 13.79 0.99
C SER A 132 10.79 12.71 -0.06
N ILE A 133 9.72 12.90 -0.85
CA ILE A 133 9.38 11.99 -1.94
C ILE A 133 10.45 11.99 -3.04
N PHE A 134 11.18 13.09 -3.22
CA PHE A 134 12.28 13.17 -4.18
C PHE A 134 13.49 12.34 -3.72
N ARG A 135 13.81 12.33 -2.42
CA ARG A 135 14.84 11.43 -1.88
C ARG A 135 14.43 9.96 -2.03
N ILE A 136 13.15 9.64 -1.84
CA ILE A 136 12.62 8.30 -2.11
C ILE A 136 12.83 7.93 -3.59
N ASN A 137 12.54 8.84 -4.51
CA ASN A 137 12.77 8.64 -5.95
C ASN A 137 14.25 8.43 -6.28
N ASP A 138 15.15 9.23 -5.71
CA ASP A 138 16.60 9.12 -5.92
C ASP A 138 17.10 7.70 -5.59
N GLU A 139 16.65 7.14 -4.47
CA GLU A 139 16.97 5.76 -4.05
C GLU A 139 16.31 4.67 -4.94
N ILE A 140 15.14 4.98 -5.52
CA ILE A 140 14.48 4.09 -6.49
C ILE A 140 15.32 3.98 -7.76
N ILE A 141 15.79 5.12 -8.29
CA ILE A 141 16.55 5.17 -9.55
C ILE A 141 18.06 5.01 -9.39
N GLY A 142 18.57 5.06 -8.15
CA GLY A 142 19.96 4.80 -7.78
C GLY A 142 20.92 5.98 -8.03
N VAL A 143 20.52 7.20 -7.66
CA VAL A 143 21.33 8.43 -7.82
C VAL A 143 21.62 9.14 -6.50
#